data_AF-A0A6I3THW4-F1
#
_entry.id   AF-A0A6I3THW4-F1
#
_cell.length_a   1.000
_cell.length_b   1.000
_cell.length_c   1.000
_cell.angle_alpha   90.00
_cell.angle_beta   90.00
_cell.angle_gamma   90.00
#
_symmetry.space_group_name_H-M   'P 1'
#
loop_
_entity.id
_entity.type
_entity.pdbx_description
1 polymer ?
#
loop_
_entity_poly.entity_id
_entity_poly.type
_entity_poly.pdbx_seq_one_letter_code
_entity_poly.pdbx_strand_id
1 'polypeptide(L)'
;MNNDEWVYQYPIGKFVERQGWKIHISSEYNSSHELLQDVAKICHEMRIPFKHLSTEDKFIMRNGKLVSRGFSGKFITCYPNQNELESVLQRLESALKQYNGPYILSDKRWDEAPIYLRYGVFRPSRDDEKKVVIDELIVGDEVVKDERLPVFKIPKGIVPPDFLNKWLDKKDKKQGDFPFIIDNAIRFSSSGGIYNARLKEDGKKIILKEARPYTGLGFDGTYSSERLASECKALKILNEWSEMPKIYWYGKIWEHTFLGIEHMKGVPLNRWVTNNFPLYEVVDKTKDYLLRVSKIVEKLIDLTNKFHSENVYHQDLHLGNILVKDEDEISIIDWEQAVFSNDEKVVHKVAAPGFRAWRETLPSEIDWYGIRQIAHYLYMPLVTTSDLTYNYVSQTRIEGKKLFESLGYTREHIDYVESLLSYLDSKCPQIENISRKKVLKPMHEIRTIESEQDIQDFIIKAFLLVN
;
A
#
# COMPACT_ATOMS: atom_id res chain seq x y z
N MET A 1 -14.41 17.38 16.05
CA MET A 1 -12.93 17.35 16.00
C MET A 1 -12.51 18.12 14.76
N ASN A 2 -11.52 19.02 14.87
CA ASN A 2 -11.07 19.82 13.73
C ASN A 2 -10.41 18.88 12.69
N ASN A 3 -10.89 18.87 11.45
CA ASN A 3 -10.45 17.92 10.40
C ASN A 3 -9.30 18.48 9.55
N ASP A 4 -8.76 19.64 9.95
CA ASP A 4 -7.60 20.25 9.32
C ASP A 4 -6.38 19.33 9.41
N GLU A 5 -5.65 19.21 8.32
CA GLU A 5 -4.47 18.35 8.24
C GLU A 5 -3.29 18.90 9.07
N TRP A 6 -3.22 20.23 9.21
CA TRP A 6 -2.07 20.91 9.82
C TRP A 6 -2.51 21.76 11.02
N VAL A 7 -1.76 21.65 12.11
CA VAL A 7 -1.81 22.61 13.22
C VAL A 7 -0.70 23.63 13.03
N TYR A 8 -1.06 24.91 13.10
CA TYR A 8 -0.12 26.01 12.92
C TYR A 8 0.16 26.70 14.25
N GLN A 9 1.43 27.01 14.49
CA GLN A 9 1.91 27.75 15.65
C GLN A 9 2.59 29.04 15.17
N TYR A 10 1.98 30.18 15.49
CA TYR A 10 2.47 31.49 15.12
C TYR A 10 2.76 32.33 16.37
N PRO A 11 4.02 32.72 16.61
CA PRO A 11 4.34 33.64 17.70
C PRO A 11 3.66 35.00 17.49
N ILE A 12 3.00 35.52 18.54
CA ILE A 12 2.31 36.81 18.49
C ILE A 12 3.30 37.92 18.13
N GLY A 13 2.93 38.76 17.16
CA GLY A 13 3.74 39.90 16.71
C GLY A 13 4.98 39.54 15.88
N LYS A 14 5.19 38.27 15.51
CA LYS A 14 6.30 37.89 14.63
C LYS A 14 5.95 38.20 13.17
N PHE A 15 6.84 38.92 12.50
CA PHE A 15 6.79 39.08 11.04
C PHE A 15 7.32 37.80 10.37
N VAL A 16 6.56 37.29 9.39
CA VAL A 16 6.90 36.10 8.60
C VAL A 16 6.95 36.52 7.14
N GLU A 17 8.09 36.26 6.49
CA GLU A 17 8.25 36.47 5.05
C GLU A 17 7.23 35.64 4.24
N ARG A 18 6.90 36.10 3.03
CA ARG A 18 5.97 35.37 2.15
C ARG A 18 6.59 34.08 1.63
N GLN A 19 7.90 34.06 1.42
CA GLN A 19 8.65 32.96 0.85
C GLN A 19 10.08 32.95 1.39
N GLY A 20 10.73 31.80 1.37
CA GLY A 20 12.08 31.66 1.90
C GLY A 20 12.52 30.20 1.94
N TRP A 21 13.61 29.93 2.66
CA TRP A 21 14.04 28.58 2.99
C TRP A 21 13.20 28.01 4.14
N LYS A 22 12.40 26.99 3.84
CA LYS A 22 11.66 26.22 4.84
C LYS A 22 12.51 25.07 5.34
N ILE A 23 12.33 24.77 6.61
CA ILE A 23 12.88 23.56 7.23
C ILE A 23 11.75 22.55 7.32
N HIS A 24 11.85 21.43 6.60
CA HIS A 24 10.96 20.29 6.77
C HIS A 24 11.65 19.23 7.63
N ILE A 25 10.91 18.66 8.57
CA ILE A 25 11.41 17.62 9.45
C ILE A 25 10.56 16.39 9.24
N SER A 26 11.22 15.25 9.02
CA SER A 26 10.58 13.93 8.97
C SER A 26 10.75 13.21 10.31
N SER A 27 9.92 12.22 10.59
CA SER A 27 10.08 11.36 11.76
C SER A 27 9.72 9.93 11.41
N GLU A 28 10.29 8.97 12.13
CA GLU A 28 9.65 7.68 12.32
C GLU A 28 8.48 7.81 13.31
N TYR A 29 7.54 6.90 13.19
CA TYR A 29 6.29 6.83 13.94
C TYR A 29 6.52 6.77 15.46
N ASN A 30 7.36 5.83 15.92
CA ASN A 30 7.55 5.58 17.36
C ASN A 30 8.16 6.77 18.11
N SER A 31 9.01 7.56 17.46
CA SER A 31 9.65 8.74 18.07
C SER A 31 8.99 10.07 17.68
N SER A 32 7.85 10.01 16.98
CA SER A 32 7.20 11.20 16.41
C SER A 32 6.72 12.19 17.48
N HIS A 33 6.32 11.68 18.64
CA HIS A 33 5.84 12.51 19.73
C HIS A 33 7.00 13.28 20.39
N GLU A 34 8.06 12.58 20.77
CA GLU A 34 9.25 13.17 21.40
C GLU A 34 9.93 14.16 20.44
N LEU A 35 10.07 13.78 19.17
CA LEU A 35 10.62 14.68 18.14
C LEU A 35 9.79 15.97 18.02
N LEU A 36 8.45 15.87 18.02
CA LEU A 36 7.58 17.05 17.96
C LEU A 36 7.76 17.94 19.20
N GLN A 37 7.93 17.37 20.39
CA GLN A 37 8.16 18.14 21.62
C GLN A 37 9.48 18.92 21.55
N ASP A 38 10.55 18.29 21.09
CA ASP A 38 11.87 18.93 20.96
C ASP A 38 11.84 20.06 19.93
N VAL A 39 11.24 19.81 18.76
CA VAL A 39 11.07 20.84 17.72
C VAL A 39 10.21 22.00 18.24
N ALA A 40 9.08 21.70 18.88
CA ALA A 40 8.18 22.73 19.41
C ALA A 40 8.89 23.58 20.46
N LYS A 41 9.65 22.98 21.38
CA LYS A 41 10.42 23.70 22.40
C LYS A 41 11.41 24.67 21.75
N ILE A 42 12.21 24.21 20.79
CA ILE A 42 13.19 25.04 20.07
C ILE A 42 12.50 26.17 19.31
N CYS A 43 11.44 25.86 18.57
CA CYS A 43 10.68 26.85 17.81
C CYS A 43 10.02 27.89 18.74
N HIS A 44 9.51 27.51 19.91
CA HIS A 44 8.95 28.46 20.87
C HIS A 44 10.03 29.37 21.48
N GLU A 45 11.16 28.83 21.92
CA GLU A 45 12.27 29.60 22.49
C GLU A 45 12.85 30.59 21.48
N MET A 46 12.99 30.17 20.22
CA MET A 46 13.54 30.99 19.13
C MET A 46 12.47 31.81 18.39
N ARG A 47 11.19 31.68 18.78
CA ARG A 47 10.03 32.34 18.15
C ARG A 47 9.96 32.10 16.63
N ILE A 48 10.17 30.85 16.22
CA ILE A 48 10.06 30.39 14.84
C ILE A 48 8.63 29.88 14.59
N PRO A 49 7.90 30.44 13.60
CA PRO A 49 6.63 29.88 13.18
C PRO A 49 6.81 28.47 12.63
N PHE A 50 5.91 27.56 12.97
CA PHE A 50 5.95 26.20 12.45
C PHE A 50 4.55 25.60 12.35
N LYS A 51 4.45 24.49 11.62
CA LYS A 51 3.26 23.66 11.58
C LYS A 51 3.63 22.19 11.65
N HIS A 52 2.71 21.37 12.14
CA HIS A 52 2.86 19.92 12.19
C HIS A 52 1.55 19.22 11.82
N LEU A 53 1.63 17.94 11.47
CA LEU A 53 0.42 17.14 11.21
C LEU A 53 -0.44 17.07 12.48
N SER A 54 -1.75 17.19 12.29
CA SER A 54 -2.70 17.40 13.39
C SER A 54 -3.02 16.14 14.20
N THR A 55 -3.00 14.97 13.55
CA THR A 55 -3.31 13.69 14.17
C THR A 55 -2.39 12.59 13.67
N GLU A 56 -2.35 11.51 14.43
CA GLU A 56 -1.65 10.27 14.08
C GLU A 56 -2.11 9.70 12.73
N ASP A 57 -3.42 9.68 12.47
CA ASP A 57 -3.97 9.25 11.17
C ASP A 57 -3.40 10.07 10.02
N LYS A 58 -3.29 11.40 10.17
CA LYS A 58 -2.68 12.26 9.14
C LYS A 58 -1.19 11.96 8.98
N PHE A 59 -0.48 11.64 10.07
CA PHE A 59 0.91 11.19 10.03
C PHE A 59 1.07 9.88 9.25
N ILE A 60 0.25 8.87 9.55
CA ILE A 60 0.26 7.57 8.86
C ILE A 60 -0.07 7.78 7.38
N MET A 61 -1.13 8.51 7.06
CA MET A 61 -1.50 8.82 5.67
C MET A 61 -0.39 9.57 4.91
N ARG A 62 0.31 10.51 5.57
CA ARG A 62 1.41 11.26 4.94
C ARG A 62 2.65 10.40 4.68
N ASN A 63 2.82 9.32 5.44
CA ASN A 63 3.93 8.36 5.27
C ASN A 63 3.51 7.07 4.55
N GLY A 64 2.24 6.94 4.16
CA GLY A 64 1.70 5.77 3.47
C GLY A 64 2.14 5.62 2.01
N LYS A 65 1.93 4.41 1.47
CA LYS A 65 2.37 3.98 0.12
C LYS A 65 1.70 4.75 -1.02
N LEU A 66 0.51 5.34 -0.79
CA LEU A 66 -0.29 6.04 -1.81
C LEU A 66 -0.04 7.55 -1.87
N VAL A 67 0.74 8.11 -0.95
CA VAL A 67 0.98 9.56 -0.94
C VAL A 67 1.85 9.97 -2.13
N SER A 68 1.61 11.14 -2.70
CA SER A 68 2.43 11.66 -3.79
C SER A 68 3.87 11.93 -3.32
N ARG A 69 4.83 11.57 -4.17
CA ARG A 69 6.26 11.59 -3.84
C ARG A 69 6.79 12.97 -3.41
N GLY A 70 6.21 14.05 -3.95
CA GLY A 70 6.60 15.42 -3.61
C GLY A 70 6.20 15.86 -2.18
N PHE A 71 5.29 15.13 -1.54
CA PHE A 71 4.71 15.47 -0.24
C PHE A 71 5.06 14.45 0.86
N SER A 72 5.43 13.22 0.49
CA SER A 72 5.75 12.14 1.43
C SER A 72 6.85 12.52 2.44
N GLY A 73 6.71 12.06 3.68
CA GLY A 73 7.72 12.21 4.73
C GLY A 73 7.67 13.51 5.52
N LYS A 74 6.91 14.52 5.08
CA LYS A 74 6.82 15.83 5.75
C LYS A 74 5.95 15.76 6.99
N PHE A 75 6.56 15.79 8.17
CA PHE A 75 5.83 15.81 9.44
C PHE A 75 5.71 17.23 10.02
N ILE A 76 6.83 17.96 10.11
CA ILE A 76 6.88 19.33 10.63
C ILE A 76 7.45 20.25 9.57
N THR A 77 6.98 21.49 9.51
CA THR A 77 7.57 22.55 8.68
C THR A 77 7.78 23.80 9.50
N CYS A 78 9.02 24.29 9.59
CA CYS A 78 9.40 25.52 10.25
C CYS A 78 9.70 26.62 9.22
N TYR A 79 9.37 27.85 9.56
CA TYR A 79 9.44 29.03 8.69
C TYR A 79 10.33 30.12 9.30
N PRO A 80 11.65 29.90 9.44
CA PRO A 80 12.57 30.94 9.90
C PRO A 80 12.71 32.05 8.84
N ASN A 81 12.97 33.28 9.28
CA ASN A 81 13.47 34.31 8.36
C ASN A 81 14.94 34.00 8.01
N GLN A 82 15.44 34.56 6.90
CA GLN A 82 16.78 34.20 6.39
C GLN A 82 17.92 34.43 7.40
N ASN A 83 17.81 35.49 8.21
CA ASN A 83 18.81 35.83 9.24
C ASN A 83 18.82 34.86 10.44
N GLU A 84 17.76 34.09 10.64
CA GLU A 84 17.62 33.12 11.74
C GLU A 84 17.92 31.68 11.27
N LEU A 85 17.95 31.44 9.96
CA LEU A 85 18.00 30.10 9.38
C LEU A 85 19.19 29.27 9.87
N GLU A 86 20.40 29.83 9.88
CA GLU A 86 21.61 29.11 10.27
C GLU A 86 21.57 28.67 11.74
N SER A 87 21.18 29.57 12.65
CA SER A 87 21.13 29.27 14.08
C SER A 87 20.04 28.25 14.43
N VAL A 88 18.89 28.35 13.76
CA VAL A 88 17.79 27.37 13.91
C VAL A 88 18.22 26.00 13.42
N LEU A 89 18.88 25.92 12.26
CA LEU A 89 19.40 24.66 11.71
C LEU A 89 20.41 23.99 12.64
N GLN A 90 21.37 24.75 13.19
CA GLN A 90 22.36 24.20 14.12
C GLN A 90 21.71 23.66 15.40
N ARG A 91 20.72 24.39 15.94
CA ARG A 91 20.03 23.98 17.17
C ARG A 91 19.13 22.78 16.97
N LEU A 92 18.41 22.72 15.85
CA LEU A 92 17.62 21.55 15.47
C LEU A 92 18.53 20.35 15.19
N GLU A 93 19.62 20.53 14.44
CA GLU A 93 20.56 19.44 14.15
C GLU A 93 21.07 18.81 15.45
N SER A 94 21.61 19.61 16.37
CA SER A 94 22.12 19.10 17.65
C SER A 94 21.06 18.37 18.48
N ALA A 95 19.80 18.79 18.41
CA ALA A 95 18.72 18.22 19.20
C ALA A 95 18.05 17.00 18.55
N LEU A 96 18.23 16.79 17.24
CA LEU A 96 17.45 15.80 16.50
C LEU A 96 18.29 14.67 15.89
N LYS A 97 19.61 14.66 16.07
CA LYS A 97 20.51 13.62 15.54
C LYS A 97 20.18 12.20 15.98
N GLN A 98 19.54 12.03 17.13
CA GLN A 98 19.12 10.73 17.65
C GLN A 98 17.87 10.16 16.96
N TYR A 99 17.12 10.99 16.22
CA TYR A 99 15.89 10.58 15.57
C TYR A 99 16.12 10.13 14.14
N ASN A 100 15.23 9.27 13.65
CA ASN A 100 15.20 8.83 12.27
C ASN A 100 13.94 9.32 11.56
N GLY A 101 13.92 9.18 10.24
CA GLY A 101 12.74 9.46 9.44
C GLY A 101 12.99 9.27 7.94
N PRO A 102 11.93 9.26 7.13
CA PRO A 102 12.06 9.04 5.70
C PRO A 102 12.77 10.20 5.00
N TYR A 103 13.59 9.90 3.99
CA TYR A 103 14.16 10.94 3.14
C TYR A 103 13.05 11.71 2.39
N ILE A 104 13.04 13.03 2.46
CA ILE A 104 12.07 13.86 1.75
C ILE A 104 12.60 14.14 0.33
N LEU A 105 12.00 13.50 -0.68
CA LEU A 105 12.52 13.54 -2.07
C LEU A 105 12.53 14.93 -2.71
N SER A 106 11.60 15.81 -2.32
CA SER A 106 11.47 17.15 -2.86
C SER A 106 12.41 18.18 -2.22
N ASP A 107 13.22 17.74 -1.27
CA ASP A 107 14.06 18.57 -0.41
C ASP A 107 15.47 17.96 -0.32
N LYS A 108 16.46 18.71 0.18
CA LYS A 108 17.82 18.18 0.44
C LYS A 108 18.06 18.09 1.94
N ARG A 109 18.61 16.97 2.42
CA ARG A 109 18.94 16.79 3.85
C ARG A 109 20.03 17.78 4.27
N TRP A 110 19.86 18.45 5.41
CA TRP A 110 20.82 19.40 5.96
C TRP A 110 22.14 18.72 6.33
N ASP A 111 22.10 17.73 7.22
CA ASP A 111 23.27 16.94 7.59
C ASP A 111 22.88 15.50 8.01
N GLU A 112 22.91 15.15 9.31
CA GLU A 112 22.62 13.79 9.80
C GLU A 112 21.18 13.65 10.28
N ALA A 113 20.69 14.63 11.04
CA ALA A 113 19.33 14.64 11.56
C ALA A 113 18.28 14.65 10.42
N PRO A 114 17.02 14.27 10.69
CA PRO A 114 15.96 14.20 9.68
C PRO A 114 15.40 15.58 9.30
N ILE A 115 16.30 16.51 8.99
CA ILE A 115 16.08 17.92 8.68
C ILE A 115 16.37 18.14 7.20
N TYR A 116 15.42 18.73 6.50
CA TYR A 116 15.47 18.93 5.05
C TYR A 116 15.13 20.37 4.70
N LEU A 117 15.79 20.89 3.67
CA LEU A 117 15.64 22.27 3.23
C LEU A 117 15.06 22.36 1.83
N ARG A 118 14.17 23.35 1.66
CA ARG A 118 13.64 23.75 0.36
C ARG A 118 13.22 25.22 0.38
N TYR A 119 13.49 25.93 -0.71
CA TYR A 119 12.94 27.26 -0.95
C TYR A 119 11.48 27.18 -1.44
N GLY A 120 10.57 27.97 -0.87
CA GLY A 120 9.17 27.96 -1.29
C GLY A 120 8.27 28.96 -0.55
N VAL A 121 6.97 28.95 -0.86
CA VAL A 121 5.98 29.92 -0.32
C VAL A 121 5.53 29.60 1.10
N PHE A 122 5.74 30.50 2.06
CA PHE A 122 5.37 30.32 3.47
C PHE A 122 3.88 30.57 3.71
N ARG A 123 3.35 31.65 3.12
CA ARG A 123 1.99 32.16 3.34
C ARG A 123 1.43 32.87 2.10
N PRO A 124 0.10 33.13 2.04
CA PRO A 124 -0.48 34.04 1.05
C PRO A 124 0.10 35.46 1.14
N SER A 125 -0.06 36.23 0.05
CA SER A 125 0.28 37.66 0.03
C SER A 125 -0.63 38.46 0.96
N ARG A 126 -0.04 39.36 1.75
CA ARG A 126 -0.79 40.36 2.54
C ARG A 126 -1.36 41.45 1.63
N ASP A 127 -2.18 42.34 2.18
CA ASP A 127 -2.86 43.40 1.41
C ASP A 127 -1.92 44.50 0.94
N ASP A 128 -0.82 44.71 1.66
CA ASP A 128 0.27 45.62 1.34
C ASP A 128 1.33 45.02 0.39
N GLU A 129 1.15 43.77 -0.08
CA GLU A 129 2.09 43.07 -0.94
C GLU A 129 1.53 42.84 -2.36
N LYS A 130 2.42 42.59 -3.33
CA LYS A 130 2.04 42.11 -4.66
C LYS A 130 1.21 40.84 -4.53
N LYS A 131 -0.02 40.88 -5.04
CA LYS A 131 -0.94 39.73 -5.04
C LYS A 131 -0.50 38.71 -6.09
N VAL A 132 -0.17 37.51 -5.63
CA VAL A 132 0.23 36.34 -6.43
C VAL A 132 -0.40 35.10 -5.81
N VAL A 133 -0.61 34.05 -6.60
CA VAL A 133 -1.26 32.84 -6.08
C VAL A 133 -0.32 32.07 -5.15
N ILE A 134 -0.87 31.17 -4.32
CA ILE A 134 -0.14 30.54 -3.20
C ILE A 134 0.95 29.56 -3.65
N ASP A 135 0.96 29.16 -4.93
CA ASP A 135 1.96 28.32 -5.57
C ASP A 135 2.91 29.10 -6.49
N GLU A 136 3.02 30.42 -6.28
CA GLU A 136 3.94 31.30 -7.00
C GLU A 136 4.95 31.98 -6.07
N LEU A 137 6.18 32.11 -6.57
CA LEU A 137 7.30 32.82 -5.96
C LEU A 137 7.52 34.15 -6.69
N ILE A 138 7.91 35.17 -5.94
CA ILE A 138 8.36 36.46 -6.46
C ILE A 138 9.89 36.42 -6.52
N VAL A 139 10.47 36.55 -7.70
CA VAL A 139 11.92 36.52 -7.91
C VAL A 139 12.34 37.78 -8.66
N GLY A 140 12.88 38.75 -7.94
CA GLY A 140 13.01 40.12 -8.46
C GLY A 140 11.62 40.64 -8.84
N ASP A 141 11.46 41.05 -10.10
CA ASP A 141 10.18 41.53 -10.63
C ASP A 141 9.29 40.42 -11.22
N GLU A 142 9.85 39.22 -11.42
CA GLU A 142 9.18 38.08 -12.03
C GLU A 142 8.35 37.26 -11.04
N VAL A 143 7.37 36.54 -11.58
CA VAL A 143 6.55 35.58 -10.85
C VAL A 143 6.82 34.20 -11.45
N VAL A 144 7.28 33.26 -10.63
CA VAL A 144 7.65 31.90 -11.07
C VAL A 144 6.92 30.86 -10.23
N LYS A 145 6.59 29.71 -10.83
CA LYS A 145 5.86 28.65 -10.13
C LYS A 145 6.72 27.94 -9.08
N ASP A 146 6.15 27.67 -7.90
CA ASP A 146 6.74 26.83 -6.85
C ASP A 146 6.52 25.34 -7.19
N GLU A 147 7.36 24.79 -8.08
CA GLU A 147 7.26 23.41 -8.55
C GLU A 147 7.45 22.40 -7.40
N ARG A 148 6.50 21.48 -7.21
CA ARG A 148 6.57 20.42 -6.18
C ARG A 148 6.94 19.08 -6.78
N LEU A 149 8.14 19.01 -7.36
CA LEU A 149 8.69 17.78 -7.93
C LEU A 149 9.39 16.94 -6.85
N PRO A 150 9.47 15.60 -7.00
CA PRO A 150 10.20 14.72 -6.07
C PRO A 150 11.72 14.75 -6.35
N VAL A 151 12.25 15.96 -6.52
CA VAL A 151 13.67 16.25 -6.69
C VAL A 151 13.95 17.62 -6.10
N PHE A 152 15.07 17.76 -5.39
CA PHE A 152 15.51 19.04 -4.88
C PHE A 152 15.91 19.97 -6.04
N LYS A 153 15.38 21.20 -6.03
CA LYS A 153 15.70 22.24 -7.00
C LYS A 153 15.64 23.60 -6.33
N ILE A 154 16.63 24.44 -6.61
CA ILE A 154 16.56 25.86 -6.27
C ILE A 154 15.82 26.57 -7.41
N PRO A 155 14.73 27.32 -7.13
CA PRO A 155 14.05 28.11 -8.15
C PRO A 155 15.01 29.07 -8.87
N LYS A 156 14.85 29.21 -10.18
CA LYS A 156 15.72 30.07 -11.00
C LYS A 156 15.70 31.51 -10.44
N GLY A 157 16.87 32.12 -10.29
CA GLY A 157 17.03 33.50 -9.79
C GLY A 157 17.06 33.64 -8.27
N ILE A 158 16.82 32.57 -7.51
CA ILE A 158 17.07 32.58 -6.06
C ILE A 158 18.56 32.36 -5.80
N VAL A 159 19.15 33.27 -5.03
CA VAL A 159 20.53 33.17 -4.56
C VAL A 159 20.51 32.62 -3.12
N PRO A 160 21.09 31.45 -2.85
CA PRO A 160 21.20 30.92 -1.49
C PRO A 160 22.15 31.80 -0.64
N PRO A 161 21.89 31.96 0.68
CA PRO A 161 22.84 32.60 1.57
C PRO A 161 24.16 31.82 1.65
N ASP A 162 25.27 32.52 1.89
CA ASP A 162 26.63 31.98 1.73
C ASP A 162 26.90 30.69 2.51
N PHE A 163 26.36 30.57 3.73
CA PHE A 163 26.55 29.40 4.56
C PHE A 163 25.93 28.12 3.96
N LEU A 164 24.91 28.25 3.09
CA LEU A 164 24.31 27.13 2.38
C LEU A 164 25.15 26.68 1.17
N ASN A 165 26.04 27.50 0.62
CA ASN A 165 26.83 27.13 -0.58
C ASN A 165 27.64 25.84 -0.36
N LYS A 166 28.32 25.72 0.79
CA LYS A 166 29.06 24.50 1.15
C LYS A 166 28.15 23.27 1.23
N TRP A 167 26.95 23.44 1.78
CA TRP A 167 25.96 22.37 1.89
C TRP A 167 25.40 21.98 0.51
N LEU A 168 25.20 22.94 -0.39
CA LEU A 168 24.73 22.69 -1.76
C LEU A 168 25.77 21.93 -2.58
N ASP A 169 27.05 22.25 -2.42
CA ASP A 169 28.16 21.60 -3.13
C ASP A 169 28.48 20.19 -2.62
N LYS A 170 28.02 19.82 -1.41
CA LYS A 170 28.07 18.42 -0.95
C LYS A 170 27.30 17.55 -1.94
N LYS A 171 28.02 16.77 -2.75
CA LYS A 171 27.44 15.69 -3.54
C LYS A 171 26.92 14.63 -2.58
N ASP A 172 25.73 14.13 -2.84
CA ASP A 172 25.23 12.94 -2.13
C ASP A 172 26.27 11.82 -2.28
N LYS A 173 26.53 11.09 -1.18
CA LYS A 173 27.46 9.96 -1.19
C LYS A 173 27.11 9.09 -2.41
N LYS A 174 28.11 8.80 -3.26
CA LYS A 174 27.92 7.96 -4.46
C LYS A 174 27.07 6.76 -4.07
N GLN A 175 25.92 6.59 -4.72
CA GLN A 175 25.18 5.33 -4.65
C GLN A 175 26.20 4.24 -4.99
N GLY A 176 26.31 3.22 -4.13
CA GLY A 176 27.28 2.14 -4.33
C GLY A 176 27.13 1.50 -5.70
N ASP A 177 28.14 0.75 -6.16
CA ASP A 177 28.01 0.04 -7.43
C ASP A 177 26.85 -0.95 -7.33
N PHE A 178 25.79 -0.69 -8.09
CA PHE A 178 24.62 -1.56 -8.11
C PHE A 178 25.01 -2.89 -8.74
N PRO A 179 24.73 -4.05 -8.11
CA PRO A 179 25.04 -5.36 -8.67
C PRO A 179 24.10 -5.77 -9.82
N PHE A 180 23.22 -4.87 -10.24
CA PHE A 180 22.20 -5.08 -11.25
C PHE A 180 22.09 -3.87 -12.19
N ILE A 181 21.51 -4.10 -13.36
CA ILE A 181 21.14 -3.09 -14.35
C ILE A 181 19.62 -3.01 -14.36
N ILE A 182 19.05 -1.83 -14.08
CA ILE A 182 17.61 -1.59 -14.14
C ILE A 182 17.23 -1.32 -15.60
N ASP A 183 16.32 -2.12 -16.14
CA ASP A 183 15.83 -1.97 -17.51
C ASP A 183 14.68 -0.96 -17.59
N ASN A 184 13.69 -1.10 -16.71
CA ASN A 184 12.54 -0.21 -16.60
C ASN A 184 11.82 -0.41 -15.27
N ALA A 185 11.08 0.62 -14.84
CA ALA A 185 10.20 0.55 -13.68
C ALA A 185 8.85 -0.08 -14.07
N ILE A 186 8.42 -1.10 -13.31
CA ILE A 186 7.07 -1.67 -13.39
C ILE A 186 6.11 -0.78 -12.60
N ARG A 187 6.50 -0.41 -11.38
CA ARG A 187 5.72 0.43 -10.48
C ARG A 187 6.66 1.20 -9.56
N PHE A 188 6.32 2.43 -9.20
CA PHE A 188 7.03 3.16 -8.15
C PHE A 188 6.06 3.99 -7.33
N SER A 189 6.41 4.20 -6.07
CA SER A 189 5.65 5.02 -5.13
C SER A 189 6.58 5.90 -4.29
N SER A 190 6.04 6.56 -3.27
CA SER A 190 6.85 7.20 -2.23
C SER A 190 7.71 6.20 -1.45
N SER A 191 7.37 4.91 -1.45
CA SER A 191 8.02 3.91 -0.61
C SER A 191 9.16 3.14 -1.29
N GLY A 192 9.43 3.44 -2.56
CA GLY A 192 10.36 2.69 -3.41
C GLY A 192 9.68 2.23 -4.70
N GLY A 193 10.17 1.16 -5.30
CA GLY A 193 9.69 0.70 -6.60
C GLY A 193 9.92 -0.77 -6.88
N ILE A 194 9.30 -1.23 -7.95
CA ILE A 194 9.44 -2.57 -8.52
C ILE A 194 9.93 -2.39 -9.95
N TYR A 195 11.00 -3.09 -10.30
CA TYR A 195 11.72 -2.90 -11.55
C TYR A 195 11.96 -4.23 -12.25
N ASN A 196 11.90 -4.19 -13.58
CA ASN A 196 12.58 -5.20 -14.40
C ASN A 196 14.07 -4.89 -14.37
N ALA A 197 14.89 -5.88 -14.00
CA ALA A 197 16.33 -5.71 -13.92
C ALA A 197 17.07 -6.98 -14.34
N ARG A 198 18.40 -6.87 -14.48
CA ARG A 198 19.31 -7.99 -14.68
C ARG A 198 20.48 -7.94 -13.71
N LEU A 199 20.93 -9.09 -13.21
CA LEU A 199 22.20 -9.17 -12.48
C LEU A 199 23.37 -8.83 -13.43
N LYS A 200 24.36 -8.07 -12.94
CA LYS A 200 25.54 -7.71 -13.73
C LYS A 200 26.47 -8.89 -13.99
N GLU A 201 26.52 -9.85 -13.07
CA GLU A 201 27.45 -10.98 -13.12
C GLU A 201 27.14 -11.95 -14.28
N ASP A 202 25.87 -12.36 -14.42
CA ASP A 202 25.44 -13.41 -15.36
C ASP A 202 24.34 -12.95 -16.33
N GLY A 203 23.86 -11.71 -16.24
CA GLY A 203 22.77 -11.18 -17.07
C GLY A 203 21.40 -11.75 -16.75
N LYS A 204 21.24 -12.51 -15.66
CA LYS A 204 19.97 -13.14 -15.29
C LYS A 204 18.89 -12.10 -15.02
N LYS A 205 17.71 -12.29 -15.63
CA LYS A 205 16.53 -11.42 -15.44
C LYS A 205 15.92 -11.63 -14.05
N ILE A 206 15.64 -10.52 -13.38
CA ILE A 206 15.09 -10.50 -12.02
C ILE A 206 13.96 -9.47 -11.92
N ILE A 207 13.07 -9.68 -10.95
CA ILE A 207 12.24 -8.60 -10.39
C ILE A 207 13.01 -8.00 -9.23
N LEU A 208 13.32 -6.71 -9.33
CA LEU A 208 13.98 -5.96 -8.27
C LEU A 208 12.95 -5.12 -7.52
N LYS A 209 12.80 -5.38 -6.23
CA LYS A 209 11.99 -4.58 -5.31
C LYS A 209 12.89 -3.67 -4.49
N GLU A 210 12.50 -2.42 -4.32
CA GLU A 210 13.16 -1.38 -3.52
C GLU A 210 12.21 -0.92 -2.42
N ALA A 211 12.72 -0.85 -1.19
CA ALA A 211 12.04 -0.26 -0.05
C ALA A 211 12.88 0.86 0.55
N ARG A 212 12.26 2.03 0.69
CA ARG A 212 12.84 3.20 1.35
C ARG A 212 12.54 3.10 2.86
N PRO A 213 13.53 3.39 3.73
CA PRO A 213 13.34 3.29 5.16
C PRO A 213 12.30 4.31 5.65
N TYR A 214 11.52 3.94 6.67
CA TYR A 214 10.50 4.79 7.32
C TYR A 214 9.39 5.31 6.38
N THR A 215 9.17 4.63 5.25
CA THR A 215 8.10 4.96 4.31
C THR A 215 7.11 3.80 4.19
N GLY A 216 5.98 4.04 3.54
CA GLY A 216 4.95 3.01 3.36
C GLY A 216 4.36 2.56 4.70
N LEU A 217 4.26 3.49 5.65
CA LEU A 217 3.72 3.23 6.99
C LEU A 217 2.25 2.82 6.87
N GLY A 218 1.92 1.66 7.42
CA GLY A 218 0.55 1.18 7.54
C GLY A 218 -0.06 1.52 8.91
N PHE A 219 -1.38 1.34 9.03
CA PHE A 219 -2.09 1.43 10.33
C PHE A 219 -1.80 0.26 11.28
N ASP A 220 -0.97 -0.67 10.84
CA ASP A 220 -0.32 -1.71 11.65
C ASP A 220 1.01 -1.26 12.24
N GLY A 221 1.48 -0.04 11.92
CA GLY A 221 2.78 0.48 12.37
C GLY A 221 3.97 0.00 11.54
N THR A 222 3.75 -0.81 10.50
CA THR A 222 4.84 -1.42 9.73
C THR A 222 5.28 -0.54 8.56
N TYR A 223 6.58 -0.53 8.26
CA TYR A 223 7.17 0.17 7.13
C TYR A 223 7.40 -0.76 5.92
N SER A 224 7.57 -0.16 4.74
CA SER A 224 7.90 -0.91 3.53
C SER A 224 9.19 -1.71 3.63
N SER A 225 10.19 -1.23 4.39
CA SER A 225 11.43 -1.97 4.61
C SER A 225 11.22 -3.25 5.44
N GLU A 226 10.28 -3.22 6.38
CA GLU A 226 9.93 -4.37 7.21
C GLU A 226 9.11 -5.39 6.42
N ARG A 227 8.17 -4.94 5.60
CA ARG A 227 7.45 -5.78 4.63
C ARG A 227 8.40 -6.48 3.66
N LEU A 228 9.37 -5.74 3.10
CA LEU A 228 10.38 -6.31 2.21
C LEU A 228 11.29 -7.33 2.94
N ALA A 229 11.61 -7.08 4.21
CA ALA A 229 12.34 -8.04 5.04
C ALA A 229 11.50 -9.29 5.34
N SER A 230 10.19 -9.13 5.55
CA SER A 230 9.25 -10.24 5.71
C SER A 230 9.20 -11.12 4.47
N GLU A 231 9.06 -10.52 3.28
CA GLU A 231 9.11 -11.24 2.02
C GLU A 231 10.42 -12.01 1.83
N CYS A 232 11.57 -11.36 2.12
CA CYS A 232 12.87 -12.01 2.08
C CYS A 232 12.94 -13.19 3.06
N LYS A 233 12.39 -13.07 4.26
CA LYS A 233 12.37 -14.14 5.26
C LYS A 233 11.47 -15.30 4.82
N ALA A 234 10.26 -15.03 4.31
CA ALA A 234 9.37 -16.04 3.76
C ALA A 234 10.05 -16.80 2.62
N LEU A 235 10.55 -16.10 1.60
CA LEU A 235 11.18 -16.75 0.44
C LEU A 235 12.48 -17.50 0.78
N LYS A 236 13.17 -17.17 1.88
CA LYS A 236 14.29 -17.98 2.40
C LYS A 236 13.83 -19.31 2.98
N ILE A 237 12.71 -19.32 3.71
CA ILE A 237 12.13 -20.54 4.29
C ILE A 237 11.54 -21.40 3.18
N LEU A 238 10.92 -20.76 2.18
CA LEU A 238 10.18 -21.43 1.11
C LEU A 238 11.02 -21.73 -0.15
N ASN A 239 12.35 -21.67 -0.06
CA ASN A 239 13.26 -21.64 -1.21
C ASN A 239 13.32 -22.96 -2.02
N GLU A 240 12.94 -24.09 -1.42
CA GLU A 240 12.97 -25.41 -2.06
C GLU A 240 11.81 -25.66 -3.04
N TRP A 241 10.78 -24.79 -3.04
CA TRP A 241 9.60 -24.96 -3.88
C TRP A 241 9.67 -24.10 -5.14
N SER A 242 9.49 -24.75 -6.30
CA SER A 242 9.49 -24.10 -7.62
C SER A 242 8.35 -23.11 -7.84
N GLU A 243 7.30 -23.21 -7.02
CA GLU A 243 6.12 -22.35 -7.05
C GLU A 243 6.35 -21.01 -6.35
N MET A 244 7.52 -20.82 -5.72
CA MET A 244 7.93 -19.60 -5.02
C MET A 244 9.12 -18.93 -5.74
N PRO A 245 9.17 -17.59 -5.80
CA PRO A 245 10.32 -16.87 -6.35
C PRO A 245 11.61 -17.18 -5.60
N LYS A 246 12.67 -17.54 -6.32
CA LYS A 246 14.01 -17.64 -5.74
C LYS A 246 14.58 -16.25 -5.45
N ILE A 247 15.29 -16.11 -4.34
CA ILE A 247 16.07 -14.90 -4.04
C ILE A 247 17.41 -14.99 -4.75
N TYR A 248 17.76 -13.93 -5.48
CA TYR A 248 19.07 -13.79 -6.10
C TYR A 248 19.94 -12.72 -5.43
N TRP A 249 19.32 -11.72 -4.79
CA TRP A 249 20.07 -10.68 -4.10
C TRP A 249 19.23 -10.03 -3.00
N TYR A 250 19.84 -9.68 -1.87
CA TYR A 250 19.21 -8.90 -0.82
C TYR A 250 20.28 -8.06 -0.09
N GLY A 251 19.99 -6.78 0.13
CA GLY A 251 20.95 -5.89 0.78
C GLY A 251 20.56 -4.42 0.72
N LYS A 252 21.41 -3.59 1.33
CA LYS A 252 21.22 -2.14 1.39
C LYS A 252 22.16 -1.44 0.42
N ILE A 253 21.63 -0.56 -0.43
CA ILE A 253 22.43 0.34 -1.27
C ILE A 253 22.04 1.75 -0.89
N TRP A 254 23.03 2.54 -0.44
CA TRP A 254 22.80 3.81 0.25
C TRP A 254 21.87 3.61 1.46
N GLU A 255 20.72 4.26 1.51
CA GLU A 255 19.76 4.15 2.61
C GLU A 255 18.64 3.14 2.32
N HIS A 256 18.53 2.62 1.10
CA HIS A 256 17.41 1.80 0.66
C HIS A 256 17.74 0.30 0.72
N THR A 257 16.74 -0.50 1.06
CA THR A 257 16.83 -1.96 1.00
C THR A 257 16.32 -2.44 -0.36
N PHE A 258 17.05 -3.34 -1.01
CA PHE A 258 16.59 -3.99 -2.24
C PHE A 258 16.52 -5.51 -2.07
N LEU A 259 15.58 -6.11 -2.79
CA LEU A 259 15.38 -7.55 -2.90
C LEU A 259 15.23 -7.90 -4.39
N GLY A 260 16.18 -8.64 -4.93
CA GLY A 260 16.15 -9.19 -6.28
C GLY A 260 15.66 -10.63 -6.25
N ILE A 261 14.50 -10.90 -6.86
CA ILE A 261 13.87 -12.22 -6.92
C ILE A 261 13.67 -12.69 -8.35
N GLU A 262 13.39 -13.97 -8.50
CA GLU A 262 13.00 -14.60 -9.76
C GLU A 262 11.77 -13.94 -10.39
N HIS A 263 11.84 -13.72 -11.70
CA HIS A 263 10.69 -13.31 -12.49
C HIS A 263 9.86 -14.54 -12.84
N MET A 264 8.83 -14.79 -12.03
CA MET A 264 7.90 -15.89 -12.23
C MET A 264 7.10 -15.70 -13.54
N LYS A 265 7.00 -16.78 -14.32
CA LYS A 265 6.24 -16.78 -15.58
C LYS A 265 4.74 -16.91 -15.31
N GLY A 266 3.94 -16.50 -16.30
CA GLY A 266 2.49 -16.65 -16.28
C GLY A 266 1.75 -15.32 -16.29
N VAL A 267 0.42 -15.40 -16.26
CA VAL A 267 -0.47 -14.26 -16.12
C VAL A 267 -1.15 -14.29 -14.75
N PRO A 268 -1.45 -13.14 -14.12
CA PRO A 268 -2.26 -13.10 -12.92
C PRO A 268 -3.60 -13.85 -13.09
N LEU A 269 -4.05 -14.53 -12.04
CA LEU A 269 -5.22 -15.42 -12.07
C LEU A 269 -6.51 -14.70 -12.50
N ASN A 270 -6.69 -13.42 -12.15
CA ASN A 270 -7.83 -12.63 -12.66
C ASN A 270 -7.82 -12.52 -14.19
N ARG A 271 -6.63 -12.34 -14.80
CA ARG A 271 -6.48 -12.31 -16.26
C ARG A 271 -6.67 -13.70 -16.86
N TRP A 272 -6.22 -14.75 -16.17
CA TRP A 272 -6.52 -16.13 -16.57
C TRP A 272 -8.04 -16.35 -16.62
N VAL A 273 -8.81 -15.89 -15.64
CA VAL A 273 -10.29 -15.99 -15.68
C VAL A 273 -10.86 -15.25 -16.88
N THR A 274 -10.43 -14.01 -17.15
CA THR A 274 -10.87 -13.26 -18.35
C THR A 274 -10.63 -14.02 -19.65
N ASN A 275 -9.55 -14.81 -19.72
CA ASN A 275 -9.20 -15.57 -20.92
C ASN A 275 -9.84 -16.96 -21.02
N ASN A 276 -10.46 -17.46 -19.94
CA ASN A 276 -10.90 -18.87 -19.87
C ASN A 276 -12.35 -19.05 -19.39
N PHE A 277 -12.99 -18.03 -18.82
CA PHE A 277 -14.35 -18.17 -18.29
C PHE A 277 -15.36 -18.44 -19.41
N PRO A 278 -16.21 -19.48 -19.31
CA PRO A 278 -17.01 -19.99 -20.43
C PRO A 278 -18.01 -19.04 -21.09
N LEU A 279 -18.37 -17.93 -20.42
CA LEU A 279 -19.26 -16.91 -20.99
C LEU A 279 -18.57 -15.98 -21.99
N TYR A 280 -17.23 -15.95 -22.03
CA TYR A 280 -16.51 -15.10 -22.98
C TYR A 280 -16.40 -15.79 -24.35
N GLU A 281 -16.63 -15.03 -25.42
CA GLU A 281 -16.67 -15.58 -26.79
C GLU A 281 -15.32 -16.10 -27.28
N VAL A 282 -14.22 -15.54 -26.77
CA VAL A 282 -12.84 -15.80 -27.22
C VAL A 282 -12.18 -17.04 -26.60
N VAL A 283 -12.91 -17.80 -25.79
CA VAL A 283 -12.35 -18.94 -25.03
C VAL A 283 -12.30 -20.22 -25.86
N ASP A 284 -11.28 -21.03 -25.60
CA ASP A 284 -11.17 -22.39 -26.15
C ASP A 284 -12.19 -23.32 -25.46
N LYS A 285 -13.35 -23.49 -26.09
CA LYS A 285 -14.45 -24.34 -25.59
C LYS A 285 -14.13 -25.83 -25.58
N THR A 286 -12.99 -26.27 -26.13
CA THR A 286 -12.56 -27.68 -26.06
C THR A 286 -11.98 -28.03 -24.69
N LYS A 287 -11.57 -27.03 -23.91
CA LYS A 287 -11.02 -27.22 -22.57
C LYS A 287 -12.12 -27.15 -21.53
N ASP A 288 -12.19 -28.18 -20.69
CA ASP A 288 -13.11 -28.17 -19.56
C ASP A 288 -12.64 -27.15 -18.51
N TYR A 289 -13.39 -26.06 -18.37
CA TYR A 289 -13.07 -24.99 -17.43
C TYR A 289 -13.10 -25.46 -15.96
N LEU A 290 -14.10 -26.26 -15.58
CA LEU A 290 -14.26 -26.72 -14.20
C LEU A 290 -13.13 -27.66 -13.79
N LEU A 291 -12.70 -28.55 -14.69
CA LEU A 291 -11.54 -29.40 -14.45
C LEU A 291 -10.26 -28.58 -14.21
N ARG A 292 -10.08 -27.50 -14.98
CA ARG A 292 -8.92 -26.60 -14.82
C ARG A 292 -9.01 -25.81 -13.50
N VAL A 293 -10.20 -25.34 -13.15
CA VAL A 293 -10.47 -24.70 -11.84
C VAL A 293 -10.14 -25.65 -10.70
N SER A 294 -10.59 -26.91 -10.75
CA SER A 294 -10.28 -27.92 -9.74
C SER A 294 -8.79 -28.10 -9.54
N LYS A 295 -8.02 -28.24 -10.62
CA LYS A 295 -6.54 -28.37 -10.56
C LYS A 295 -5.88 -27.18 -9.88
N ILE A 296 -6.30 -25.95 -10.22
CA ILE A 296 -5.77 -24.73 -9.62
C ILE A 296 -6.10 -24.68 -8.12
N VAL A 297 -7.35 -24.98 -7.74
CA VAL A 297 -7.81 -24.92 -6.35
C VAL A 297 -7.12 -25.99 -5.48
N GLU A 298 -7.01 -27.22 -5.97
CA GLU A 298 -6.25 -28.29 -5.29
C GLU A 298 -4.80 -27.88 -5.06
N LYS A 299 -4.15 -27.36 -6.10
CA LYS A 299 -2.77 -26.92 -6.00
C LYS A 299 -2.60 -25.79 -4.99
N LEU A 300 -3.55 -24.85 -4.93
CA LEU A 300 -3.56 -23.78 -3.92
C LEU A 300 -3.73 -24.34 -2.51
N ILE A 301 -4.61 -25.33 -2.31
CA ILE A 301 -4.79 -26.00 -1.01
C ILE A 301 -3.48 -26.70 -0.59
N ASP A 302 -2.85 -27.43 -1.50
CA ASP A 302 -1.59 -28.13 -1.24
C ASP A 302 -0.46 -27.16 -0.87
N LEU A 303 -0.29 -26.08 -1.66
CA LEU A 303 0.72 -25.06 -1.38
C LEU A 303 0.46 -24.36 -0.04
N THR A 304 -0.81 -24.07 0.28
CA THR A 304 -1.21 -23.46 1.55
C THR A 304 -0.85 -24.32 2.74
N ASN A 305 -1.16 -25.62 2.67
CA ASN A 305 -0.75 -26.56 3.71
C ASN A 305 0.78 -26.60 3.88
N LYS A 306 1.55 -26.54 2.78
CA LYS A 306 3.03 -26.58 2.83
C LYS A 306 3.62 -25.36 3.52
N PHE A 307 3.23 -24.14 3.15
CA PHE A 307 3.81 -22.97 3.79
C PHE A 307 3.29 -22.81 5.24
N HIS A 308 2.05 -23.24 5.55
CA HIS A 308 1.56 -23.31 6.92
C HIS A 308 2.35 -24.31 7.78
N SER A 309 2.81 -25.44 7.23
CA SER A 309 3.63 -26.41 7.98
C SER A 309 5.02 -25.86 8.36
N GLU A 310 5.51 -24.85 7.65
CA GLU A 310 6.74 -24.12 8.01
C GLU A 310 6.48 -22.90 8.90
N ASN A 311 5.27 -22.74 9.43
CA ASN A 311 4.81 -21.55 10.16
C ASN A 311 4.96 -20.25 9.36
N VAL A 312 4.81 -20.31 8.04
CA VAL A 312 4.74 -19.12 7.18
C VAL A 312 3.29 -18.92 6.78
N TYR A 313 2.74 -17.72 6.94
CA TYR A 313 1.37 -17.37 6.56
C TYR A 313 1.42 -16.17 5.63
N HIS A 314 0.75 -16.22 4.48
CA HIS A 314 0.92 -15.23 3.40
C HIS A 314 0.21 -13.90 3.70
N GLN A 315 -0.97 -13.96 4.30
CA GLN A 315 -1.83 -12.85 4.72
C GLN A 315 -2.42 -11.98 3.61
N ASP A 316 -2.17 -12.28 2.33
CA ASP A 316 -2.69 -11.50 1.20
C ASP A 316 -2.91 -12.38 -0.04
N LEU A 317 -3.51 -13.56 0.16
CA LEU A 317 -3.85 -14.45 -0.94
C LEU A 317 -5.07 -13.93 -1.69
N HIS A 318 -4.83 -13.37 -2.87
CA HIS A 318 -5.86 -12.91 -3.80
C HIS A 318 -5.42 -13.16 -5.25
N LEU A 319 -6.35 -12.96 -6.20
CA LEU A 319 -6.16 -13.28 -7.64
C LEU A 319 -4.92 -12.63 -8.31
N GLY A 320 -4.42 -11.52 -7.75
CA GLY A 320 -3.27 -10.80 -8.29
C GLY A 320 -1.92 -11.40 -7.89
N ASN A 321 -1.90 -12.14 -6.77
CA ASN A 321 -0.71 -12.76 -6.20
C ASN A 321 -0.53 -14.23 -6.64
N ILE A 322 -1.45 -14.74 -7.46
CA ILE A 322 -1.36 -16.06 -8.09
C ILE A 322 -1.10 -15.87 -9.58
N LEU A 323 0.06 -16.34 -10.05
CA LEU A 323 0.38 -16.40 -11.47
C LEU A 323 0.05 -17.78 -12.01
N VAL A 324 -0.54 -17.84 -13.20
CA VAL A 324 -0.86 -19.08 -13.91
C VAL A 324 -0.09 -19.11 -15.23
N LYS A 325 0.72 -20.14 -15.43
CA LYS A 325 1.44 -20.39 -16.68
C LYS A 325 0.73 -21.48 -17.51
N ASP A 326 1.41 -21.99 -18.52
CA ASP A 326 0.89 -23.06 -19.36
C ASP A 326 0.49 -24.28 -18.52
N GLU A 327 -0.51 -25.03 -18.99
CA GLU A 327 -1.06 -26.22 -18.32
C GLU A 327 -1.64 -25.98 -16.91
N ASP A 328 -1.98 -24.71 -16.60
CA ASP A 328 -2.59 -24.28 -15.33
C ASP A 328 -1.69 -24.49 -14.11
N GLU A 329 -0.38 -24.64 -14.32
CA GLU A 329 0.58 -24.58 -13.24
C GLU A 329 0.62 -23.17 -12.63
N ILE A 330 0.71 -23.10 -11.30
CA ILE A 330 0.64 -21.85 -10.56
C ILE A 330 1.93 -21.50 -9.82
N SER A 331 2.09 -20.22 -9.53
CA SER A 331 3.13 -19.71 -8.64
C SER A 331 2.55 -18.61 -7.74
N ILE A 332 3.05 -18.52 -6.51
CA ILE A 332 2.60 -17.55 -5.52
C ILE A 332 3.67 -16.48 -5.36
N ILE A 333 3.27 -15.23 -5.54
CA ILE A 333 4.15 -14.06 -5.48
C ILE A 333 3.69 -13.09 -4.40
N ASP A 334 4.56 -12.13 -4.09
CA ASP A 334 4.29 -11.01 -3.17
C ASP A 334 4.05 -11.42 -1.71
N TRP A 335 5.12 -11.89 -1.06
CA TRP A 335 5.12 -12.29 0.35
C TRP A 335 5.33 -11.12 1.32
N GLU A 336 5.05 -9.88 0.91
CA GLU A 336 5.37 -8.66 1.69
C GLU A 336 4.59 -8.59 3.01
N GLN A 337 3.44 -9.26 3.09
CA GLN A 337 2.56 -9.31 4.26
C GLN A 337 2.75 -10.57 5.10
N ALA A 338 3.73 -11.41 4.77
CA ALA A 338 3.89 -12.68 5.45
C ALA A 338 4.11 -12.51 6.96
N VAL A 339 3.57 -13.43 7.74
CA VAL A 339 3.81 -13.54 9.19
C VAL A 339 4.28 -14.94 9.55
N PHE A 340 4.88 -15.09 10.74
CA PHE A 340 5.63 -16.27 11.13
C PHE A 340 5.17 -16.93 12.44
N SER A 341 3.93 -16.67 12.85
CA SER A 341 3.28 -17.26 14.02
C SER A 341 1.77 -17.34 13.75
N ASN A 342 1.12 -18.30 14.39
CA ASN A 342 -0.33 -18.50 14.34
C ASN A 342 -0.94 -18.59 15.74
N ASP A 343 -0.25 -18.03 16.73
CA ASP A 343 -0.60 -18.21 18.15
C ASP A 343 -1.68 -17.22 18.61
N GLU A 344 -1.77 -16.07 17.94
CA GLU A 344 -2.66 -14.98 18.31
C GLU A 344 -3.62 -14.64 17.19
N LYS A 345 -4.85 -14.26 17.58
CA LYS A 345 -5.83 -13.73 16.64
C LYS A 345 -5.47 -12.28 16.31
N VAL A 346 -5.61 -11.93 15.05
CA VAL A 346 -5.29 -10.60 14.52
C VAL A 346 -6.46 -10.04 13.72
N VAL A 347 -6.56 -8.70 13.68
CA VAL A 347 -7.45 -8.02 12.74
C VAL A 347 -6.78 -8.00 11.36
N HIS A 348 -7.47 -8.46 10.32
CA HIS A 348 -6.99 -8.39 8.95
C HIS A 348 -7.02 -6.94 8.44
N LYS A 349 -5.92 -6.19 8.65
CA LYS A 349 -5.84 -4.74 8.41
C LYS A 349 -5.69 -4.37 6.94
N VAL A 350 -4.94 -5.14 6.16
CA VAL A 350 -4.62 -4.87 4.76
C VAL A 350 -5.06 -6.06 3.93
N ALA A 351 -5.95 -5.85 2.96
CA ALA A 351 -6.45 -6.89 2.07
C ALA A 351 -6.89 -6.29 0.74
N ALA A 352 -6.81 -7.07 -0.34
CA ALA A 352 -7.49 -6.74 -1.59
C ALA A 352 -9.03 -6.65 -1.39
N PRO A 353 -9.75 -5.81 -2.17
CA PRO A 353 -11.22 -5.74 -2.12
C PRO A 353 -11.87 -7.12 -2.31
N GLY A 354 -12.76 -7.51 -1.41
CA GLY A 354 -13.39 -8.83 -1.40
C GLY A 354 -12.58 -9.95 -0.74
N PHE A 355 -11.37 -9.69 -0.25
CA PHE A 355 -10.47 -10.70 0.36
C PHE A 355 -10.20 -10.45 1.85
N ARG A 356 -10.87 -9.45 2.45
CA ARG A 356 -10.70 -9.17 3.88
C ARG A 356 -11.45 -10.19 4.73
N ALA A 357 -10.70 -11.00 5.46
CA ALA A 357 -11.24 -11.85 6.52
C ALA A 357 -11.92 -10.98 7.59
N TRP A 358 -13.06 -11.45 8.10
CA TRP A 358 -13.90 -10.68 9.02
C TRP A 358 -13.50 -10.97 10.47
N ARG A 359 -13.59 -9.96 11.33
CA ARG A 359 -13.27 -10.01 12.77
C ARG A 359 -11.80 -10.38 13.03
N GLU A 360 -11.46 -10.57 14.30
CA GLU A 360 -10.17 -11.12 14.72
C GLU A 360 -10.15 -12.62 14.49
N THR A 361 -9.13 -13.10 13.79
CA THR A 361 -8.99 -14.50 13.37
C THR A 361 -7.50 -14.88 13.33
N LEU A 362 -7.17 -16.16 13.25
CA LEU A 362 -5.79 -16.61 13.16
C LEU A 362 -5.20 -16.30 11.78
N PRO A 363 -3.87 -16.04 11.68
CA PRO A 363 -3.18 -15.89 10.40
C PRO A 363 -3.48 -17.01 9.39
N SER A 364 -3.55 -18.27 9.83
CA SER A 364 -3.91 -19.39 8.97
C SER A 364 -5.34 -19.28 8.40
N GLU A 365 -6.29 -18.83 9.22
CA GLU A 365 -7.68 -18.62 8.81
C GLU A 365 -7.81 -17.46 7.81
N ILE A 366 -6.94 -16.45 7.88
CA ILE A 366 -6.83 -15.37 6.89
C ILE A 366 -6.46 -15.94 5.52
N ASP A 367 -5.44 -16.81 5.46
CA ASP A 367 -5.02 -17.44 4.21
C ASP A 367 -6.12 -18.35 3.64
N TRP A 368 -6.76 -19.16 4.49
CA TRP A 368 -7.89 -19.99 4.07
C TRP A 368 -9.06 -19.17 3.54
N TYR A 369 -9.34 -18.02 4.15
CA TYR A 369 -10.34 -17.09 3.64
C TYR A 369 -9.96 -16.57 2.24
N GLY A 370 -8.69 -16.24 2.02
CA GLY A 370 -8.18 -15.83 0.71
C GLY A 370 -8.40 -16.91 -0.37
N ILE A 371 -7.97 -18.15 -0.10
CA ILE A 371 -8.16 -19.28 -1.03
C ILE A 371 -9.65 -19.57 -1.27
N ARG A 372 -10.48 -19.52 -0.22
CA ARG A 372 -11.93 -19.64 -0.35
C ARG A 372 -12.49 -18.60 -1.30
N GLN A 373 -12.14 -17.32 -1.14
CA GLN A 373 -12.60 -16.25 -2.04
C GLN A 373 -12.10 -16.44 -3.47
N ILE A 374 -10.86 -16.91 -3.67
CA ILE A 374 -10.33 -17.28 -4.99
C ILE A 374 -11.20 -18.38 -5.62
N ALA A 375 -11.45 -19.48 -4.92
CA ALA A 375 -12.20 -20.61 -5.45
C ALA A 375 -13.65 -20.23 -5.82
N HIS A 376 -14.31 -19.44 -4.97
CA HIS A 376 -15.65 -18.91 -5.26
C HIS A 376 -15.64 -17.96 -6.47
N TYR A 377 -14.61 -17.13 -6.64
CA TYR A 377 -14.47 -16.28 -7.83
C TYR A 377 -14.23 -17.09 -9.11
N LEU A 378 -13.42 -18.16 -9.04
CA LEU A 378 -13.19 -19.04 -10.18
C LEU A 378 -14.48 -19.75 -10.61
N TYR A 379 -15.36 -20.07 -9.67
CA TYR A 379 -16.67 -20.64 -9.97
C TYR A 379 -17.66 -19.59 -10.50
N MET A 380 -17.70 -18.40 -9.91
CA MET A 380 -18.54 -17.29 -10.35
C MET A 380 -17.82 -15.94 -10.14
N PRO A 381 -17.41 -15.22 -11.20
CA PRO A 381 -16.43 -14.14 -11.13
C PRO A 381 -17.02 -12.81 -10.64
N LEU A 382 -17.53 -12.77 -9.41
CA LEU A 382 -18.24 -11.62 -8.82
C LEU A 382 -17.68 -11.17 -7.46
N VAL A 383 -16.37 -11.14 -7.21
CA VAL A 383 -15.86 -11.07 -5.80
C VAL A 383 -16.05 -9.73 -5.09
N THR A 384 -16.11 -8.59 -5.79
CA THR A 384 -16.10 -7.26 -5.12
C THR A 384 -17.36 -6.97 -4.30
N THR A 385 -18.47 -7.66 -4.56
CA THR A 385 -19.71 -7.51 -3.79
C THR A 385 -19.70 -8.32 -2.48
N SER A 386 -18.70 -9.17 -2.24
CA SER A 386 -18.62 -9.98 -1.02
C SER A 386 -18.41 -9.16 0.24
N ASP A 387 -17.74 -8.00 0.15
CA ASP A 387 -17.56 -7.09 1.27
C ASP A 387 -18.88 -6.42 1.69
N LEU A 388 -19.85 -6.36 0.78
CA LEU A 388 -21.13 -5.68 0.97
C LEU A 388 -22.29 -6.64 1.27
N THR A 389 -22.11 -7.93 0.97
CA THR A 389 -23.22 -8.90 0.93
C THR A 389 -22.96 -10.06 1.88
N TYR A 390 -23.79 -10.17 2.91
CA TYR A 390 -23.77 -11.33 3.80
C TYR A 390 -24.16 -12.61 3.03
N ASN A 391 -23.44 -13.69 3.30
CA ASN A 391 -23.60 -14.99 2.65
C ASN A 391 -23.46 -14.95 1.10
N TYR A 392 -22.63 -14.03 0.60
CA TYR A 392 -22.27 -13.91 -0.81
C TYR A 392 -21.92 -15.27 -1.46
N VAL A 393 -21.14 -16.10 -0.76
CA VAL A 393 -20.70 -17.41 -1.25
C VAL A 393 -21.82 -18.41 -1.52
N SER A 394 -22.90 -18.44 -0.74
CA SER A 394 -24.02 -19.34 -1.04
C SER A 394 -24.75 -18.91 -2.32
N GLN A 395 -24.80 -17.60 -2.57
CA GLN A 395 -25.48 -17.02 -3.73
C GLN A 395 -24.71 -17.34 -5.00
N THR A 396 -23.40 -17.10 -5.00
CA THR A 396 -22.54 -17.44 -6.14
C THR A 396 -22.49 -18.93 -6.43
N ARG A 397 -22.58 -19.79 -5.41
CA ARG A 397 -22.69 -21.24 -5.61
C ARG A 397 -23.96 -21.64 -6.35
N ILE A 398 -25.11 -21.09 -5.93
CA ILE A 398 -26.40 -21.37 -6.58
C ILE A 398 -26.37 -20.92 -8.04
N GLU A 399 -25.93 -19.70 -8.30
CA GLU A 399 -25.92 -19.15 -9.66
C GLU A 399 -24.85 -19.79 -10.54
N GLY A 400 -23.67 -20.11 -9.99
CA GLY A 400 -22.63 -20.86 -10.69
C GLY A 400 -23.12 -22.24 -11.11
N LYS A 401 -23.81 -22.98 -10.23
CA LYS A 401 -24.39 -24.30 -10.57
C LYS A 401 -25.35 -24.20 -11.74
N LYS A 402 -26.33 -23.29 -11.68
CA LYS A 402 -27.30 -23.06 -12.76
C LYS A 402 -26.59 -22.69 -14.08
N LEU A 403 -25.57 -21.84 -14.00
CA LEU A 403 -24.80 -21.41 -15.16
C LEU A 403 -24.11 -22.60 -15.82
N PHE A 404 -23.32 -23.39 -15.09
CA PHE A 404 -22.58 -24.51 -15.67
C PHE A 404 -23.50 -25.63 -16.17
N GLU A 405 -24.62 -25.89 -15.49
CA GLU A 405 -25.67 -26.79 -16.01
C GLU A 405 -26.22 -26.29 -17.35
N SER A 406 -26.52 -24.99 -17.46
CA SER A 406 -27.02 -24.39 -18.71
C SER A 406 -26.00 -24.42 -19.85
N LEU A 407 -24.70 -24.45 -19.53
CA LEU A 407 -23.60 -24.53 -20.47
C LEU A 407 -23.23 -25.99 -20.83
N GLY A 408 -23.93 -26.98 -20.25
CA GLY A 408 -23.74 -28.40 -20.58
C GLY A 408 -22.58 -29.09 -19.88
N TYR A 409 -22.05 -28.53 -18.79
CA TYR A 409 -21.05 -29.22 -17.97
C TYR A 409 -21.65 -30.43 -17.26
N THR A 410 -20.86 -31.49 -17.07
CA THR A 410 -21.32 -32.70 -16.39
C THR A 410 -21.56 -32.43 -14.91
N ARG A 411 -22.54 -33.13 -14.32
CA ARG A 411 -22.75 -33.09 -12.86
C ARG A 411 -21.51 -33.48 -12.08
N GLU A 412 -20.73 -34.44 -12.58
CA GLU A 412 -19.49 -34.87 -11.96
C GLU A 412 -18.50 -33.71 -11.75
N HIS A 413 -18.23 -32.89 -12.77
CA HIS A 413 -17.31 -31.76 -12.63
C HIS A 413 -17.88 -30.64 -11.76
N ILE A 414 -19.19 -30.37 -11.86
CA ILE A 414 -19.87 -29.39 -11.02
C ILE A 414 -19.79 -29.80 -9.54
N ASP A 415 -20.21 -31.03 -9.23
CA ASP A 415 -20.23 -31.56 -7.87
C ASP A 415 -18.82 -31.65 -7.28
N TYR A 416 -17.81 -31.93 -8.13
CA TYR A 416 -16.42 -31.93 -7.69
C TYR A 416 -15.94 -30.54 -7.25
N VAL A 417 -16.16 -29.50 -8.06
CA VAL A 417 -15.84 -28.12 -7.66
C VAL A 417 -16.66 -27.71 -6.43
N GLU A 418 -17.94 -28.06 -6.36
CA GLU A 418 -18.77 -27.79 -5.18
C GLU A 418 -18.23 -28.47 -3.90
N SER A 419 -17.62 -29.65 -4.03
CA SER A 419 -16.96 -30.34 -2.90
C SER A 419 -15.73 -29.57 -2.39
N LEU A 420 -14.91 -29.02 -3.29
CA LEU A 420 -13.77 -28.17 -2.97
C LEU A 420 -14.22 -26.87 -2.29
N LEU A 421 -15.28 -26.24 -2.80
CA LEU A 421 -15.87 -25.05 -2.18
C LEU A 421 -16.36 -25.34 -0.76
N SER A 422 -17.08 -26.45 -0.55
CA SER A 422 -17.53 -26.87 0.77
C SER A 422 -16.37 -27.16 1.73
N TYR A 423 -15.28 -27.77 1.24
CA TYR A 423 -14.06 -27.97 2.03
C TYR A 423 -13.47 -26.62 2.47
N LEU A 424 -13.31 -25.66 1.57
CA LEU A 424 -12.76 -24.33 1.88
C LEU A 424 -13.69 -23.52 2.79
N ASP A 425 -15.01 -23.63 2.60
CA ASP A 425 -16.00 -23.02 3.50
C ASP A 425 -15.86 -23.57 4.94
N SER A 426 -15.51 -24.86 5.11
CA SER A 426 -15.29 -25.48 6.42
C SER A 426 -14.01 -25.02 7.13
N LYS A 427 -13.03 -24.48 6.39
CA LYS A 427 -11.78 -23.95 6.93
C LYS A 427 -11.91 -22.54 7.49
N CYS A 428 -13.02 -21.86 7.20
CA CYS A 428 -13.24 -20.48 7.60
C CYS A 428 -14.24 -20.40 8.76
N PRO A 429 -14.06 -19.48 9.72
CA PRO A 429 -15.00 -19.30 10.81
C PRO A 429 -16.38 -18.90 10.27
N GLN A 430 -17.43 -19.53 10.81
CA GLN A 430 -18.81 -19.14 10.52
C GLN A 430 -19.13 -17.82 11.22
N ILE A 431 -19.56 -16.82 10.45
CA ILE A 431 -19.86 -15.49 10.98
C ILE A 431 -21.35 -15.43 11.27
N GLU A 432 -21.70 -15.31 12.55
CA GLU A 432 -23.08 -15.06 12.94
C GLU A 432 -23.48 -13.61 12.63
N ASN A 433 -24.59 -13.44 11.91
CA ASN A 433 -25.21 -12.14 11.66
C ASN A 433 -25.91 -11.63 12.93
N ILE A 434 -25.17 -10.88 13.73
CA ILE A 434 -25.65 -10.28 14.98
C ILE A 434 -26.47 -8.98 14.80
N SER A 435 -26.80 -8.59 13.56
CA SER A 435 -27.55 -7.35 13.33
C SER A 435 -29.00 -7.50 13.84
N ARG A 436 -29.41 -6.61 14.78
CA ARG A 436 -30.76 -6.65 15.43
C ARG A 436 -31.93 -6.68 14.44
N LYS A 437 -31.75 -6.14 13.23
CA LYS A 437 -32.77 -6.09 12.17
C LYS A 437 -32.56 -7.13 11.06
N LYS A 438 -31.52 -7.97 11.14
CA LYS A 438 -31.04 -8.81 10.02
C LYS A 438 -30.87 -7.99 8.73
N VAL A 439 -30.27 -6.80 8.80
CA VAL A 439 -30.23 -5.86 7.65
C VAL A 439 -29.42 -6.42 6.49
N LEU A 440 -28.38 -7.19 6.80
CA LEU A 440 -27.62 -7.94 5.80
C LEU A 440 -28.36 -9.26 5.53
N LYS A 441 -29.10 -9.32 4.41
CA LYS A 441 -29.77 -10.55 3.94
C LYS A 441 -29.09 -11.07 2.69
N PRO A 442 -29.03 -12.40 2.47
CA PRO A 442 -28.69 -12.95 1.17
C PRO A 442 -29.68 -12.43 0.11
N MET A 443 -29.20 -12.05 -1.08
CA MET A 443 -30.06 -11.57 -2.18
C MET A 443 -31.07 -12.65 -2.62
N HIS A 444 -30.68 -13.91 -2.49
CA HIS A 444 -31.49 -15.09 -2.79
C HIS A 444 -32.16 -15.71 -1.55
N GLU A 445 -32.62 -14.93 -0.57
CA GLU A 445 -33.74 -15.44 0.23
C GLU A 445 -34.82 -15.85 -0.76
N ILE A 446 -34.99 -17.16 -1.01
CA ILE A 446 -36.16 -17.71 -1.71
C ILE A 446 -37.32 -17.29 -0.84
N ARG A 447 -37.96 -16.18 -1.19
CA ARG A 447 -39.21 -15.79 -0.58
C ARG A 447 -40.27 -16.59 -1.30
N THR A 448 -40.82 -17.59 -0.61
CA THR A 448 -42.13 -18.11 -0.95
C THR A 448 -43.09 -16.94 -0.80
N ILE A 449 -43.68 -16.49 -1.91
CA ILE A 449 -44.76 -15.49 -1.87
C ILE A 449 -46.00 -16.27 -1.45
N GLU A 450 -46.32 -16.22 -0.16
CA GLU A 450 -47.47 -16.95 0.40
C GLU A 450 -48.70 -16.04 0.46
N SER A 451 -48.52 -14.72 0.30
CA SER A 451 -49.61 -13.75 0.33
C SER A 451 -49.35 -12.52 -0.55
N GLU A 452 -50.42 -11.81 -0.88
CA GLU A 452 -50.38 -10.53 -1.62
C GLU A 452 -49.65 -9.43 -0.81
N GLN A 453 -49.63 -9.55 0.52
CA GLN A 453 -48.91 -8.64 1.42
C GLN A 453 -47.39 -8.75 1.26
N ASP A 454 -46.86 -9.95 0.99
CA ASP A 454 -45.43 -10.17 0.77
C ASP A 454 -44.94 -9.47 -0.52
N ILE A 455 -45.83 -9.36 -1.52
CA ILE A 455 -45.57 -8.65 -2.78
C ILE A 455 -45.50 -7.14 -2.51
N GLN A 456 -46.43 -6.58 -1.73
CA GLN A 456 -46.43 -5.15 -1.41
C GLN A 456 -45.19 -4.75 -0.59
N ASP A 457 -44.79 -5.55 0.38
CA ASP A 457 -43.59 -5.32 1.18
C ASP A 457 -42.29 -5.36 0.35
N PHE A 458 -42.27 -6.17 -0.72
CA PHE A 458 -41.16 -6.20 -1.67
C PHE A 458 -41.11 -4.95 -2.54
N ILE A 459 -42.25 -4.51 -3.09
CA ILE A 459 -42.36 -3.31 -3.92
C ILE A 459 -41.91 -2.06 -3.14
N ILE A 460 -42.37 -1.92 -1.89
CA ILE A 460 -41.99 -0.79 -1.02
C ILE A 460 -40.47 -0.77 -0.76
N LYS A 461 -39.86 -1.94 -0.50
CA LYS A 461 -38.40 -2.03 -0.29
C LYS A 461 -37.58 -1.79 -1.55
N ALA A 462 -38.08 -2.21 -2.72
CA ALA A 462 -37.42 -1.94 -4.00
C ALA A 462 -37.42 -0.44 -4.34
N PHE A 463 -38.51 0.28 -4.03
CA PHE A 463 -38.60 1.73 -4.24
C PHE A 463 -37.70 2.55 -3.30
N LEU A 464 -37.37 2.03 -2.12
CA LEU A 464 -36.46 2.67 -1.15
C LEU A 464 -34.97 2.46 -1.44
N LEU A 465 -34.62 1.62 -2.42
CA LEU A 465 -33.24 1.40 -2.87
C LEU A 465 -32.85 2.23 -4.11
N VAL A 466 -33.83 2.86 -4.76
CA VAL A 466 -33.67 3.65 -6.00
C VAL A 466 -33.73 5.17 -5.72
N ASN A 467 -34.00 5.56 -4.47
CA ASN A 467 -33.88 6.94 -3.97
C ASN A 467 -32.88 6.96 -2.82
#